data_AF-A0A9P6SUQ8-F1
#
_entry.id   AF-A0A9P6SUQ8-F1
#
_cell.length_a   1.000
_cell.length_b   1.000
_cell.length_c   1.000
_cell.angle_alpha   90.00
_cell.angle_beta   90.00
_cell.angle_gamma   90.00
#
_symmetry.space_group_name_H-M   'P 1'
#
loop_
_entity.id
_entity.type
_entity.pdbx_description
1 polymer ?
#
loop_
_entity_poly.entity_id
_entity_poly.type
_entity_poly.pdbx_seq_one_letter_code
_entity_poly.pdbx_strand_id
1 'polypeptide(L)' 'MYHSQANVRKRLDHYYRCVNTVILNRQNPTTGLIPASVAVTTHGDYRDAWVRDNVYSIMAVFGLALAYRRVDDDEGRA' A
#
# COMPACT_ATOMS: atom_id res chain seq x y z
N MET A 1 5.91 26.56 5.23
CA MET A 1 5.65 26.42 3.77
C MET A 1 4.33 25.67 3.61
N TYR A 2 3.22 26.37 3.37
CA TYR A 2 1.91 25.72 3.20
C TYR A 2 1.93 24.83 1.95
N HIS A 3 1.72 23.52 2.12
CA HIS A 3 1.47 22.63 1.00
C HIS A 3 0.02 22.86 0.57
N SER A 4 -0.23 23.12 -0.72
CA SER A 4 -1.61 23.24 -1.20
C SER A 4 -2.30 21.87 -1.11
N GLN A 5 -3.57 21.83 -0.68
CA GLN A 5 -4.33 20.58 -0.58
C GLN A 5 -4.34 19.79 -1.89
N ALA A 6 -4.40 20.49 -3.02
CA ALA A 6 -4.29 19.87 -4.34
C ALA A 6 -2.94 19.15 -4.57
N ASN A 7 -1.83 19.68 -4.05
CA ASN A 7 -0.53 19.03 -4.14
C ASN A 7 -0.45 17.80 -3.23
N VAL A 8 -1.00 17.88 -2.01
CA VAL A 8 -1.09 16.75 -1.08
C VAL A 8 -1.90 15.61 -1.71
N ARG A 9 -3.09 15.89 -2.25
CA ARG A 9 -3.92 14.89 -2.95
C ARG A 9 -3.18 14.22 -4.11
N LYS A 10 -2.51 15.01 -4.97
CA LYS A 10 -1.70 14.46 -6.07
C LYS A 10 -0.60 13.51 -5.58
N ARG A 11 0.05 13.81 -4.46
CA ARG A 11 1.06 12.93 -3.86
C ARG A 11 0.44 11.66 -3.28
N LEU A 12 -0.70 11.77 -2.60
CA LEU A 12 -1.42 10.60 -2.10
C LEU A 12 -1.85 9.68 -3.26
N ASP A 13 -2.34 10.24 -4.36
CA ASP A 13 -2.72 9.47 -5.55
C ASP A 13 -1.53 8.75 -6.19
N HIS A 14 -0.36 9.38 -6.20
CA HIS A 14 0.87 8.74 -6.62
C HIS A 14 1.20 7.53 -5.72
N TYR A 15 1.17 7.69 -4.40
CA TYR A 15 1.41 6.59 -3.47
C TYR A 15 0.35 5.50 -3.56
N TYR A 16 -0.91 5.85 -3.80
CA TYR A 16 -1.99 4.89 -4.05
C TYR A 16 -1.68 4.01 -5.25
N ARG A 17 -1.26 4.61 -6.38
CA ARG A 17 -0.86 3.85 -7.57
C ARG A 17 0.30 2.92 -7.28
N CYS A 18 1.31 3.38 -6.53
CA CYS A 18 2.42 2.54 -6.09
C CYS A 18 1.93 1.37 -5.24
N VAL A 19 1.22 1.64 -4.15
CA VAL A 19 0.69 0.63 -3.21
C VAL A 19 -0.21 -0.38 -3.94
N ASN A 20 -1.11 0.09 -4.81
CA ASN A 20 -1.98 -0.76 -5.59
C ASN A 20 -1.17 -1.69 -6.51
N THR A 21 -0.19 -1.13 -7.22
CA THR A 21 0.63 -1.87 -8.18
C THR A 21 1.56 -2.86 -7.51
N VAL A 22 2.13 -2.50 -6.36
CA VAL A 22 3.18 -3.29 -5.70
C VAL A 22 2.66 -4.26 -4.65
N ILE A 23 1.58 -3.92 -3.93
CA ILE A 23 1.07 -4.68 -2.79
C ILE A 23 -0.31 -5.28 -3.10
N LEU A 24 -1.33 -4.44 -3.32
CA LEU A 24 -2.72 -4.91 -3.39
C LEU A 24 -2.96 -5.85 -4.58
N ASN A 25 -2.38 -5.56 -5.75
CA ASN A 25 -2.46 -6.44 -6.93
C ASN A 25 -1.76 -7.79 -6.76
N ARG A 26 -0.94 -7.98 -5.71
CA ARG A 26 -0.27 -9.25 -5.38
C ARG A 26 -0.95 -9.99 -4.23
N GLN A 27 -1.93 -9.38 -3.58
CA GLN A 27 -2.64 -10.01 -2.47
C GLN A 27 -3.53 -11.13 -2.99
N ASN A 28 -3.44 -12.30 -2.35
CA ASN A 28 -4.36 -13.39 -2.63
C ASN A 28 -5.78 -13.00 -2.15
N PRO A 29 -6.81 -13.07 -3.02
CA PRO A 29 -8.15 -12.60 -2.67
C PRO A 29 -8.86 -13.47 -1.63
N THR A 30 -8.44 -14.72 -1.45
CA THR A 30 -9.05 -15.65 -0.50
C THR A 30 -8.38 -15.59 0.86
N THR A 31 -7.05 -15.64 0.89
CA THR A 31 -6.29 -15.71 2.16
C THR A 31 -5.87 -14.34 2.68
N GLY A 32 -5.86 -13.31 1.83
CA GLY A 32 -5.32 -11.99 2.15
C GLY A 32 -3.79 -11.96 2.23
N LEU A 33 -3.10 -13.08 1.99
CA LEU A 33 -1.65 -13.15 2.05
C LEU A 33 -1.01 -12.60 0.77
N ILE A 34 0.12 -11.94 0.94
CA ILE A 34 0.96 -11.37 -0.10
C ILE A 34 2.23 -12.24 -0.18
N PRO A 35 2.65 -12.69 -1.37
CA PRO A 35 3.88 -13.45 -1.53
C PRO A 35 5.09 -12.56 -1.25
N ALA A 36 6.20 -13.13 -0.79
CA ALA A 36 7.44 -12.37 -0.59
C ALA A 36 7.95 -11.73 -1.90
N SER A 37 7.75 -12.40 -3.03
CA SER A 37 8.01 -11.86 -4.38
C SER A 37 7.20 -12.62 -5.44
N VAL A 38 7.27 -12.14 -6.69
CA VAL A 38 6.77 -12.85 -7.89
C VAL A 38 7.86 -13.66 -8.59
N ALA A 39 9.10 -13.58 -8.11
CA ALA A 39 10.24 -14.19 -8.77
C ALA A 39 10.34 -15.69 -8.47
N VAL A 40 10.42 -16.48 -9.54
CA VAL A 40 10.98 -17.83 -9.50
C VAL A 40 12.33 -17.75 -10.17
N THR A 41 13.38 -18.08 -9.44
CA THR A 41 14.77 -17.94 -9.90
C THR A 41 15.49 -19.28 -9.79
N THR A 42 16.68 -19.38 -10.39
CA THR A 42 17.60 -20.51 -10.17
C THR A 42 17.99 -20.68 -8.69
N HIS A 43 17.81 -19.66 -7.86
CA HIS A 43 18.13 -19.67 -6.44
C HIS A 43 16.91 -19.82 -5.52
N GLY A 44 15.72 -20.10 -6.06
CA GLY A 44 14.53 -20.41 -5.27
C GLY A 44 13.22 -19.87 -5.82
N ASP A 45 12.13 -20.40 -5.26
CA ASP A 45 10.76 -19.94 -5.46
C ASP A 45 10.36 -19.02 -4.31
N TYR A 46 10.17 -17.73 -4.59
CA TYR A 46 9.88 -16.71 -3.57
C TYR A 46 8.38 -16.37 -3.49
N ARG A 47 7.51 -17.26 -3.98
CA ARG A 47 6.05 -17.04 -3.98
C ARG A 47 5.37 -17.39 -2.65
N ASP A 48 6.09 -17.97 -1.70
CA ASP A 48 5.57 -18.21 -0.36
C ASP A 48 5.33 -16.90 0.39
N ALA A 49 4.29 -16.91 1.22
CA ALA A 49 3.96 -15.77 2.08
C ALA A 49 4.71 -15.87 3.41
N TRP A 50 5.50 -14.84 3.71
CA TRP A 50 6.17 -14.70 5.00
C TRP A 50 5.42 -13.70 5.88
N VAL A 51 5.21 -14.05 7.14
CA VAL A 51 4.44 -13.23 8.11
C VAL A 51 5.01 -11.82 8.20
N ARG A 52 6.33 -11.69 8.38
CA ARG A 52 7.02 -10.40 8.48
C ARG A 52 6.75 -9.52 7.26
N ASP A 53 6.90 -10.09 6.07
CA ASP A 53 6.76 -9.38 4.80
C ASP A 53 5.33 -8.87 4.63
N ASN A 54 4.34 -9.69 4.97
CA ASN A 54 2.92 -9.30 5.00
C ASN A 54 2.65 -8.15 5.98
N VAL A 55 3.15 -8.25 7.21
CA VAL A 55 2.98 -7.21 8.24
C VAL A 55 3.59 -5.89 7.79
N TYR A 56 4.79 -5.92 7.20
CA TYR A 56 5.47 -4.70 6.77
C TYR A 56 4.84 -4.09 5.52
N SER A 57 4.41 -4.91 4.55
CA SER A 57 3.69 -4.42 3.38
C SER A 57 2.35 -3.78 3.74
N ILE A 58 1.54 -4.42 4.60
CA ILE A 58 0.21 -3.89 4.90
C ILE A 58 0.26 -2.58 5.70
N MET A 59 1.32 -2.32 6.46
CA MET A 59 1.52 -1.02 7.12
C MET A 59 1.55 0.16 6.13
N ALA A 60 2.09 -0.03 4.92
CA ALA A 60 2.07 1.02 3.89
C ALA A 60 0.65 1.33 3.40
N VAL A 61 -0.18 0.30 3.24
CA VAL A 61 -1.61 0.44 2.89
C VAL A 61 -2.35 1.19 4.00
N PHE A 62 -2.14 0.78 5.25
CA PHE A 62 -2.79 1.39 6.40
C PHE A 62 -2.38 2.85 6.59
N GLY A 63 -1.09 3.16 6.52
CA GLY A 63 -0.58 4.52 6.61
C GLY A 63 -1.13 5.44 5.52
N LEU A 64 -1.25 4.93 4.29
CA LEU A 64 -1.85 5.68 3.18
C LEU A 64 -3.34 5.95 3.42
N ALA A 65 -4.10 4.96 3.93
CA ALA A 65 -5.51 5.13 4.26
C ALA A 65 -5.72 6.19 5.37
N LEU A 66 -4.86 6.20 6.39
CA LEU A 66 -4.86 7.24 7.43
C LEU A 66 -4.56 8.63 6.86
N ALA A 67 -3.61 8.73 5.91
CA ALA A 67 -3.26 9.99 5.28
C ALA A 67 -4.40 10.55 4.42
N TYR A 68 -5.09 9.71 3.64
CA TYR A 68 -6.30 10.11 2.92
C TYR A 68 -7.40 10.57 3.87
N ARG A 69 -7.68 9.80 4.93
CA ARG A 69 -8.65 10.20 5.96
C ARG A 69 -8.33 11.57 6.53
N ARG A 70 -7.06 11.86 6.84
CA ARG A 70 -6.66 13.16 7.40
C ARG A 70 -6.91 14.33 6.45
N VAL A 71 -6.75 14.12 5.15
CA VAL A 71 -7.00 15.15 4.11
C VAL A 71 -8.48 15.29 3.80
N ASP A 72 -9.25 14.20 3.84
CA ASP A 72 -10.70 14.25 3.64
C ASP A 72 -11.42 14.84 4.87
N ASP A 73 -10.88 14.62 6.08
CA ASP A 73 -11.39 15.22 7.32
C ASP A 73 -11.15 16.75 7.37
N ASP A 74 -10.23 17.30 6.56
CA ASP A 74 -10.09 18.75 6.37
C ASP A 74 -11.29 19.36 5.60
N GLU A 75 -12.17 18.55 5.00
CA GLU A 75 -13.46 19.00 4.43
C GLU A 75 -14.65 18.84 5.40
N GLY A 76 -14.40 18.44 6.66
CA GLY A 76 -15.35 18.60 7.77
C GLY A 76 -16.54 17.64 7.79
N ARG A 77 -16.30 16.33 7.66
CA ARG A 77 -17.29 15.30 8.01
C ARG A 77 -16.64 14.07 8.66
N ALA A 78 -16.47 14.17 9.98
CA ALA A 78 -16.47 13.05 10.92
C ALA A 78 -17.76 13.09 11.75
#